data_AF-A0A955GZD8-F1
#
_entry.id   AF-A0A955GZD8-F1
#
_cell.length_a   1.000
_cell.length_b   1.000
_cell.length_c   1.000
_cell.angle_alpha   90.00
_cell.angle_beta   90.00
_cell.angle_gamma   90.00
#
_symmetry.space_group_name_H-M   'P 1'
#
loop_
_entity.id
_entity.type
_entity.pdbx_description
1 polymer ?
#
loop_
_entity_poly.entity_id
_entity_poly.type
_entity_poly.pdbx_seq_one_letter_code
_entity_poly.pdbx_strand_id
1 'polypeptide(L)'
;MLVDQSRTRLLNEVEAGSGPVVYWMQRDQRSVDNWALLYAKEQADARQVALHVVFDLVESYGKASFRQFAFMLRGLCEVEHDLLSKNIQFTL
;
A
#
# COMPACT_ATOMS: atom_id res chain seq x y z
N MET A 1 15.03 -12.06 2.93
CA MET A 1 13.98 -11.21 2.33
C MET A 1 13.66 -11.77 0.97
N LEU A 2 12.39 -12.01 0.73
CA LEU A 2 11.75 -12.34 -0.53
C LEU A 2 11.82 -11.14 -1.49
N VAL A 3 11.89 -9.91 -0.98
CA VAL A 3 12.15 -8.71 -1.79
C VAL A 3 13.65 -8.41 -1.86
N ASP A 4 14.15 -8.21 -3.07
CA ASP A 4 15.54 -7.77 -3.31
C ASP A 4 15.77 -6.35 -2.79
N GLN A 5 16.85 -6.14 -2.03
CA GLN A 5 17.16 -4.85 -1.40
C GLN A 5 17.35 -3.72 -2.42
N SER A 6 17.81 -4.00 -3.65
CA SER A 6 17.94 -3.01 -4.72
C SER A 6 16.61 -2.39 -5.16
N ARG A 7 15.47 -3.02 -4.80
CA ARG A 7 14.11 -2.49 -5.03
C ARG A 7 13.66 -1.53 -3.94
N THR A 8 14.44 -1.38 -2.88
CA THR A 8 14.11 -0.59 -1.70
C THR A 8 15.10 0.55 -1.54
N ARG A 9 14.64 1.67 -0.99
CA ARG A 9 15.51 2.79 -0.62
C ARG A 9 14.98 3.43 0.65
N LEU A 10 15.86 3.60 1.64
CA LEU A 10 15.54 4.33 2.85
C LEU A 10 15.38 5.82 2.55
N LEU A 11 14.28 6.43 2.98
CA LEU A 11 14.00 7.86 2.74
C LEU A 11 14.34 8.75 3.94
N ASN A 12 14.45 8.18 5.14
CA ASN A 12 14.88 8.85 6.37
C ASN A 12 15.39 7.80 7.38
N GLU A 13 16.12 8.23 8.40
CA GLU A 13 16.72 7.36 9.43
C GLU A 13 15.96 7.43 10.75
N VAL A 14 14.63 7.59 10.71
CA VAL A 14 13.80 7.62 11.92
C VAL A 14 13.53 6.18 12.38
N GLU A 15 13.79 5.90 13.66
CA GLU A 15 13.47 4.60 14.25
C GLU A 15 11.97 4.31 14.18
N ALA A 16 11.63 3.08 13.79
CA ALA A 16 10.24 2.65 13.73
C ALA A 16 9.70 2.44 15.15
N GLY A 17 8.49 2.98 15.42
CA GLY A 17 7.79 2.75 16.69
C GLY A 17 7.25 1.32 16.84
N SER A 18 6.43 1.06 17.87
CA SER A 18 5.77 -0.24 18.11
C SER A 18 4.50 -0.47 17.29
N GLY A 19 4.07 0.54 16.52
CA GLY A 19 2.85 0.50 15.72
C GLY A 19 2.95 -0.38 14.46
N PRO A 20 1.84 -0.49 13.71
CA PRO A 20 1.78 -1.27 12.48
C PRO A 20 2.74 -0.75 11.42
N VAL A 21 3.04 -1.62 10.44
CA VAL A 21 3.62 -1.16 9.17
C VAL A 21 2.50 -0.59 8.32
N VAL A 22 2.72 0.59 7.77
CA VAL A 22 1.80 1.24 6.84
C VAL A 22 2.40 1.23 5.44
N TYR A 23 1.71 0.59 4.50
CA TYR A 23 2.00 0.76 3.07
C TYR A 23 1.11 1.88 2.51
N TRP A 24 1.72 3.03 2.24
CA TRP A 24 1.08 4.09 1.49
C TRP A 24 1.05 3.73 0.00
N MET A 25 -0.10 3.23 -0.46
CA MET A 25 -0.35 2.87 -1.85
C MET A 25 -0.73 4.10 -2.65
N GLN A 26 -0.06 4.32 -3.78
CA GLN A 26 -0.35 5.44 -4.68
C GLN A 26 -0.36 4.99 -6.14
N ARG A 27 0.80 4.59 -6.67
CA ARG A 27 0.96 4.20 -8.09
C ARG A 27 0.50 2.77 -8.38
N ASP A 28 0.99 1.81 -7.61
CA ASP A 28 0.78 0.38 -7.83
C ASP A 28 -0.50 -0.11 -7.13
N GLN A 29 -1.65 0.30 -7.66
CA GLN A 29 -2.99 0.01 -7.11
C GLN A 29 -3.42 -1.44 -7.39
N ARG A 30 -2.73 -2.41 -6.80
CA ARG A 30 -3.02 -3.84 -6.93
C ARG A 30 -2.54 -4.63 -5.71
N SER A 31 -3.24 -5.73 -5.43
CA SER A 31 -3.00 -6.62 -4.28
C SER A 31 -2.02 -7.78 -4.60
N VAL A 32 -1.79 -8.07 -5.88
CA VAL A 32 -0.94 -9.16 -6.38
C VAL A 32 0.22 -8.57 -7.19
N ASP A 33 1.39 -9.22 -7.15
CA ASP A 33 2.61 -8.79 -7.86
C ASP A 33 2.99 -7.32 -7.61
N ASN A 34 2.90 -6.93 -6.34
CA ASN A 34 3.25 -5.60 -5.85
C ASN A 34 4.43 -5.68 -4.89
N TRP A 35 5.62 -5.30 -5.37
CA TRP A 35 6.84 -5.35 -4.58
C TRP A 35 6.80 -4.47 -3.33
N ALA A 36 6.12 -3.32 -3.38
CA ALA A 36 6.00 -2.44 -2.21
C ALA A 36 5.10 -3.06 -1.14
N LEU A 37 3.99 -3.69 -1.54
CA LEU A 37 3.12 -4.45 -0.62
C LEU A 37 3.84 -5.67 -0.03
N LEU A 38 4.56 -6.42 -0.86
CA LEU A 38 5.37 -7.57 -0.41
C LEU A 38 6.41 -7.12 0.61
N TYR A 39 7.15 -6.04 0.31
CA TYR A 39 8.14 -5.51 1.23
C TYR A 39 7.51 -5.06 2.55
N ALA A 40 6.38 -4.34 2.51
CA ALA A 40 5.67 -3.93 3.70
C ALA A 40 5.21 -5.14 4.55
N LYS A 41 4.77 -6.23 3.91
CA LYS A 41 4.44 -7.48 4.59
C LYS A 41 5.66 -8.11 5.26
N GLU A 42 6.80 -8.15 4.58
CA GLU A 42 8.05 -8.65 5.19
C GLU A 42 8.46 -7.84 6.42
N GLN A 43 8.33 -6.52 6.37
CA GLN A 43 8.61 -5.64 7.51
C GLN A 43 7.64 -5.86 8.67
N ALA A 44 6.35 -6.06 8.36
CA ALA A 44 5.32 -6.33 9.36
C ALA A 44 5.57 -7.67 10.06
N ASP A 45 5.90 -8.71 9.28
CA ASP A 45 6.22 -10.03 9.77
C ASP A 45 7.50 -10.05 10.61
N ALA A 46 8.56 -9.39 10.16
CA ALA A 46 9.81 -9.30 10.91
C ALA A 46 9.63 -8.63 12.29
N ARG A 47 8.69 -7.68 12.38
CA ARG A 47 8.37 -6.95 13.61
C ARG A 47 7.20 -7.56 14.40
N GLN A 48 6.55 -8.60 13.87
CA GLN A 48 5.34 -9.21 14.46
C GLN A 48 4.22 -8.19 14.74
N VAL A 49 4.01 -7.25 13.81
CA VAL A 49 2.96 -6.23 13.89
C VAL A 49 1.99 -6.34 12.71
N ALA A 50 0.82 -5.71 12.80
CA ALA A 50 -0.12 -5.67 11.69
C ALA A 50 0.42 -4.87 10.48
N LEU A 51 -0.08 -5.21 9.30
CA LEU A 51 0.09 -4.45 8.07
C LEU A 51 -1.22 -3.72 7.74
N HIS A 52 -1.12 -2.42 7.46
CA HIS A 52 -2.22 -1.58 7.01
C HIS A 52 -1.87 -0.95 5.67
N VAL A 53 -2.80 -0.94 4.72
CA VAL A 53 -2.65 -0.26 3.44
C VAL A 53 -3.47 1.03 3.47
N VAL A 54 -2.83 2.15 3.16
CA VAL A 54 -3.50 3.45 3.09
C VAL A 54 -3.37 3.99 1.68
N PHE A 55 -4.48 4.47 1.13
CA PHE A 55 -4.54 5.31 -0.06
C PHE A 55 -4.97 6.70 0.38
N ASP A 56 -4.43 7.75 -0.22
CA ASP A 56 -4.83 9.13 0.06
C ASP A 56 -5.53 9.71 -1.16
N LEU A 57 -6.87 9.82 -1.09
CA LEU A 57 -7.66 10.34 -2.20
C LEU A 57 -7.60 11.87 -2.24
N VAL A 58 -6.90 12.39 -3.24
CA VAL A 58 -6.83 13.84 -3.50
C VAL A 58 -8.03 14.35 -4.29
N GLU A 59 -8.45 15.59 -4.03
CA GLU A 59 -9.56 16.26 -4.75
C GLU A 59 -9.25 16.48 -6.24
N SER A 60 -7.98 16.66 -6.58
CA SER A 60 -7.54 16.84 -7.96
C SER A 60 -6.13 16.27 -8.17
N TYR A 61 -5.91 15.71 -9.36
CA TYR A 61 -4.61 15.15 -9.74
C TYR A 61 -4.28 15.50 -11.19
N GLY A 62 -3.44 16.52 -11.38
CA GLY A 62 -3.06 17.02 -12.69
C GLY A 62 -4.29 17.40 -13.54
N LYS A 63 -4.48 16.73 -14.68
CA LYS A 63 -5.62 16.91 -15.59
C LYS A 63 -6.58 15.71 -15.57
N ALA A 64 -6.59 14.93 -14.48
CA ALA A 64 -7.46 13.76 -14.38
C ALA A 64 -8.94 14.20 -14.40
N SER A 65 -9.71 13.63 -15.31
CA SER A 65 -11.15 13.82 -15.40
C SER A 65 -11.89 12.89 -14.44
N PHE A 66 -13.18 13.16 -14.25
CA PHE A 66 -14.09 12.27 -13.54
C PHE A 66 -14.00 10.81 -13.99
N ARG A 67 -13.82 10.54 -15.30
CA ARG A 67 -13.73 9.16 -15.80
C ARG A 67 -12.50 8.43 -15.27
N GLN A 68 -11.37 9.12 -15.14
CA GLN A 68 -10.14 8.54 -14.59
C GLN A 68 -10.32 8.24 -13.09
N PHE A 69 -10.90 9.15 -12.32
CA PHE A 69 -11.22 8.91 -10.91
C PHE A 69 -12.22 7.77 -10.73
N ALA A 70 -13.29 7.74 -11.53
CA ALA A 70 -14.29 6.67 -11.44
C ALA A 70 -13.70 5.29 -11.79
N PHE A 71 -12.77 5.22 -12.75
CA PHE A 71 -12.04 3.99 -13.07
C PHE A 71 -11.14 3.55 -11.90
N MET A 72 -10.36 4.49 -11.36
CA MET A 72 -9.47 4.28 -10.21
C MET A 72 -10.23 3.77 -8.99
N LEU A 73 -11.31 4.46 -8.59
CA LEU A 73 -12.09 4.12 -7.40
C LEU A 73 -12.74 2.73 -7.50
N ARG A 74 -13.24 2.34 -8.68
CA ARG A 74 -13.76 0.98 -8.88
C ARG A 74 -12.66 -0.08 -8.69
N GLY A 75 -11.46 0.18 -9.22
CA GLY A 75 -10.32 -0.70 -9.01
C GLY A 75 -9.89 -0.75 -7.53
N LEU A 76 -9.94 0.36 -6.81
CA LEU A 76 -9.63 0.40 -5.38
C LEU A 76 -10.64 -0.41 -4.54
N CYS A 77 -11.92 -0.46 -4.92
CA CYS A 77 -12.89 -1.36 -4.28
C CYS A 77 -12.51 -2.83 -4.44
N GLU A 78 -12.02 -3.24 -5.61
CA GLU A 78 -11.52 -4.61 -5.83
C GLU A 78 -10.25 -4.89 -5.01
N VAL A 79 -9.33 -3.92 -4.94
CA VAL A 79 -8.12 -4.00 -4.12
C VAL A 79 -8.45 -4.15 -2.63
N GLU A 80 -9.39 -3.36 -2.12
CA GLU A 80 -9.86 -3.46 -0.73
C GLU A 80 -10.39 -4.87 -0.43
N HIS A 81 -11.25 -5.41 -1.30
CA HIS A 81 -11.79 -6.76 -1.14
C HIS A 81 -10.68 -7.83 -1.11
N ASP A 82 -9.73 -7.74 -2.04
CA ASP A 82 -8.60 -8.65 -2.11
C ASP A 82 -7.68 -8.59 -0.89
N LEU A 83 -7.47 -7.39 -0.33
CA LEU A 83 -6.65 -7.18 0.86
C LEU A 83 -7.35 -7.72 2.11
N LEU A 84 -8.66 -7.49 2.23
CA LEU A 84 -9.48 -8.02 3.32
C LEU A 84 -9.44 -9.56 3.34
N SER A 85 -9.50 -10.22 2.19
CA SER A 85 -9.36 -11.69 2.12
C SER A 85 -8.01 -12.22 2.67
N LYS A 86 -7.00 -11.34 2.75
CA LYS A 86 -5.65 -11.61 3.28
C LYS A 86 -5.45 -11.07 4.70
N ASN A 87 -6.53 -10.61 5.36
CA ASN A 87 -6.53 -9.94 6.68
C ASN A 87 -5.68 -8.66 6.73
N ILE A 88 -5.60 -7.94 5.60
CA ILE A 88 -4.91 -6.65 5.52
C ILE A 88 -5.98 -5.56 5.45
N GLN A 89 -5.95 -4.63 6.41
CA GLN A 89 -6.88 -3.50 6.43
C GLN A 89 -6.49 -2.47 5.36
N PHE A 90 -7.51 -1.90 4.71
CA PHE A 90 -7.36 -0.86 3.71
C PHE A 90 -8.10 0.41 4.18
N THR A 91 -7.50 1.58 3.99
CA THR A 91 -8.14 2.87 4.26
C THR A 91 -7.92 3.79 3.07
N LEU A 92 -9.01 4.39 2.61
CA LEU A 92 -9.05 5.38 1.53
C LEU A 92 -9.02 6.81 2.08
#